data_AF-A0A3S0QSN9-F1
#
_entry.id   AF-A0A3S0QSN9-F1
#
_cell.length_a   1.000
_cell.length_b   1.000
_cell.length_c   1.000
_cell.angle_alpha   90.00
_cell.angle_beta   90.00
_cell.angle_gamma   90.00
#
_symmetry.space_group_name_H-M   'P 1'
#
loop_
_entity.id
_entity.type
_entity.pdbx_description
1 polymer ?
#
loop_
_entity_poly.entity_id
_entity_poly.type
_entity_poly.pdbx_seq_one_letter_code
_entity_poly.pdbx_strand_id
1 'polypeptide(L)'
;MRTLPALAGFLSIMLPVMAFAGNPSMRAASESEIRNHLPGSTELKEGKNGYEYREGNKNGYKIDNGQVCVLFPDKSTDCVSVKTDGKNFQMIDKKGGRTKF
;
A
#
# COMPACT_ATOMS: atom_id res chain seq x y z
N MET A 1 -70.08 -20.89 0.78
CA MET A 1 -68.71 -21.45 0.80
C MET A 1 -67.77 -20.31 0.43
N ARG A 2 -67.18 -19.54 1.36
CA ARG A 2 -65.97 -19.80 2.18
C ARG A 2 -64.76 -20.25 1.37
N THR A 3 -63.76 -19.35 1.24
CA THR A 3 -62.27 -19.47 1.38
C THR A 3 -61.57 -18.45 0.45
N LEU A 4 -61.11 -17.28 0.92
CA LEU A 4 -59.79 -16.92 1.53
C LEU A 4 -58.61 -16.77 0.53
N PRO A 5 -57.79 -15.70 0.66
CA PRO A 5 -56.71 -15.32 -0.26
C PRO A 5 -55.38 -15.99 0.10
N ALA A 6 -54.50 -16.22 -0.88
CA ALA A 6 -53.14 -16.72 -0.63
C ALA A 6 -52.10 -15.62 -0.93
N LEU A 7 -51.62 -14.98 0.15
CA LEU A 7 -50.28 -14.41 0.22
C LEU A 7 -49.24 -15.54 0.21
N ALA A 8 -48.19 -15.42 -0.61
CA ALA A 8 -46.83 -15.98 -0.40
C ALA A 8 -46.03 -15.80 -1.71
N GLY A 9 -44.79 -15.35 -1.75
CA GLY A 9 -43.84 -14.97 -0.72
C GLY A 9 -42.63 -14.35 -1.42
N PHE A 10 -42.08 -13.29 -0.83
CA PHE A 10 -40.86 -12.63 -1.26
C PHE A 10 -39.69 -13.59 -0.97
N LEU A 11 -39.18 -14.26 -2.01
CA LEU A 11 -38.02 -15.16 -1.88
C LEU A 11 -36.75 -14.31 -1.94
N SER A 12 -36.35 -13.75 -0.80
CA SER A 12 -35.03 -13.11 -0.64
C SER A 12 -33.96 -14.20 -0.67
N ILE A 13 -33.32 -14.38 -1.83
CA ILE A 13 -32.13 -15.21 -1.97
C ILE A 13 -30.98 -14.47 -1.28
N MET A 14 -30.77 -14.77 0.01
CA MET A 14 -29.50 -14.51 0.70
C MET A 14 -28.43 -15.36 0.02
N LEU A 15 -27.70 -14.78 -0.94
CA LEU A 15 -26.46 -15.39 -1.41
C LEU A 15 -25.46 -15.33 -0.26
N PRO A 16 -24.80 -16.44 0.12
CA PRO A 16 -23.65 -16.36 0.99
C PRO A 16 -22.57 -15.56 0.26
N VAL A 17 -22.30 -14.34 0.74
CA VAL A 17 -21.04 -13.66 0.43
C VAL A 17 -19.94 -14.58 0.93
N MET A 18 -19.32 -15.31 0.01
CA MET A 18 -18.07 -15.99 0.27
C MET A 18 -17.04 -14.90 0.54
N ALA A 19 -16.78 -14.65 1.82
CA ALA A 19 -15.61 -13.91 2.24
C ALA A 19 -14.38 -14.75 1.84
N PHE A 20 -13.78 -14.43 0.70
CA PHE A 20 -12.47 -14.96 0.32
C PHE A 20 -11.44 -14.43 1.33
N ALA A 21 -11.28 -15.14 2.44
CA ALA A 21 -10.12 -15.02 3.29
C ALA A 21 -8.95 -15.78 2.65
N GLY A 22 -8.54 -15.34 1.45
CA GLY A 22 -7.24 -15.73 0.90
C GLY A 22 -6.17 -15.04 1.75
N ASN A 23 -5.14 -15.78 2.17
CA ASN A 23 -3.94 -15.15 2.73
C ASN A 23 -3.51 -14.04 1.76
N PRO A 24 -3.52 -12.76 2.17
CA PRO A 24 -3.26 -11.69 1.24
C PRO A 24 -1.85 -11.88 0.67
N SER A 25 -1.78 -12.13 -0.64
CA SER A 25 -0.49 -12.21 -1.34
C SER A 25 0.21 -10.87 -1.24
N MET A 26 1.52 -10.89 -0.98
CA MET A 26 2.34 -9.68 -0.94
C MET A 26 2.29 -8.99 -2.31
N ARG A 27 1.54 -7.89 -2.40
CA ARG A 27 1.46 -7.02 -3.57
C ARG A 27 2.38 -5.81 -3.43
N ALA A 28 2.55 -5.02 -4.49
CA ALA A 28 3.16 -3.71 -4.35
C ALA A 28 2.33 -2.83 -3.40
N ALA A 29 3.01 -2.13 -2.49
CA ALA A 29 2.35 -1.11 -1.66
C ALA A 29 2.07 0.14 -2.50
N SER A 30 0.91 0.76 -2.33
CA SER A 30 0.65 2.07 -2.93
C SER A 30 1.51 3.15 -2.28
N GLU A 31 1.71 4.27 -2.98
CA GLU A 31 2.45 5.42 -2.46
C GLU A 31 1.88 5.90 -1.12
N SER A 32 0.55 5.98 -0.99
CA SER A 32 -0.11 6.40 0.24
C SER A 32 0.10 5.41 1.39
N GLU A 33 0.04 4.10 1.11
CA GLU A 33 0.37 3.07 2.11
C GLU A 33 1.82 3.18 2.59
N ILE A 34 2.76 3.42 1.67
CA ILE A 34 4.17 3.64 2.00
C ILE A 34 4.33 4.89 2.85
N ARG A 35 3.73 6.03 2.45
CA ARG A 35 3.83 7.29 3.20
C ARG A 35 3.26 7.14 4.62
N ASN A 36 2.15 6.42 4.79
CA ASN A 36 1.54 6.20 6.10
C ASN A 36 2.38 5.33 7.04
N HIS A 37 3.19 4.41 6.50
CA HIS A 37 4.00 3.49 7.31
C HIS A 37 5.48 3.91 7.41
N LEU A 38 5.97 4.73 6.48
CA LEU A 38 7.37 5.16 6.47
C LEU A 38 7.55 6.36 7.40
N PRO A 39 8.32 6.23 8.50
CA PRO A 39 8.47 7.30 9.47
C PRO A 39 9.16 8.53 8.86
N GLY A 40 8.57 9.70 9.11
CA GLY A 40 9.06 11.00 8.65
C GLY A 40 8.99 11.21 7.15
N SER A 41 8.11 10.49 6.45
CA SER A 41 7.66 10.80 5.08
C SER A 41 6.87 12.12 5.02
N THR A 42 6.15 12.45 6.10
CA THR A 42 5.36 13.69 6.24
C THR A 42 6.20 14.95 6.39
N GLU A 43 7.47 14.80 6.78
CA GLU A 43 8.44 15.89 6.91
C GLU A 43 9.15 16.21 5.59
N LEU A 44 8.94 15.38 4.57
CA LEU A 44 9.54 15.55 3.26
C LEU A 44 8.86 16.70 2.51
N LYS A 45 9.67 17.60 1.95
CA LYS A 45 9.22 18.74 1.15
C LYS A 45 9.70 18.57 -0.27
N GLU A 46 8.81 18.81 -1.23
CA GLU A 46 9.14 18.69 -2.65
C GLU A 46 10.27 19.65 -3.05
N GLY A 47 11.28 19.12 -3.73
CA GLY A 47 12.38 19.84 -4.34
C GLY A 47 12.18 20.04 -5.84
N LYS A 48 12.96 20.94 -6.43
CA LYS A 48 12.83 21.33 -7.85
C LYS A 48 13.18 20.23 -8.87
N ASN A 49 13.73 19.11 -8.42
CA ASN A 49 14.22 18.01 -9.24
C ASN A 49 13.30 16.77 -9.19
N GLY A 50 12.08 16.91 -8.67
CA GLY A 50 11.14 15.80 -8.52
C GLY A 50 11.55 14.79 -7.44
N TYR A 51 12.37 15.21 -6.47
CA TYR A 51 12.67 14.49 -5.24
C TYR A 51 12.22 15.33 -4.06
N GLU A 52 11.87 14.68 -2.97
CA GLU A 52 11.49 15.32 -1.72
C GLU A 52 12.64 15.28 -0.71
N TYR A 53 12.72 16.27 0.16
CA TYR A 53 13.85 16.47 1.07
C TYR A 53 13.35 16.73 2.48
N ARG A 54 14.01 16.09 3.46
CA ARG A 54 13.86 16.47 4.87
C ARG A 54 14.75 17.67 5.16
N GLU A 55 14.30 18.55 6.03
CA GLU A 55 15.08 19.69 6.50
C GLU A 55 16.43 19.24 7.09
N GLY A 56 17.52 19.91 6.67
CA GLY A 56 18.89 19.57 7.08
C GLY A 56 19.49 18.32 6.44
N ASN A 57 18.72 17.53 5.67
CA ASN A 57 19.22 16.34 4.97
C ASN A 57 19.50 16.64 3.49
N LYS A 58 20.67 16.22 3.00
CA LYS A 58 21.07 16.38 1.59
C LYS A 58 20.57 15.25 0.69
N ASN A 59 20.08 14.16 1.25
CA ASN A 59 19.53 13.04 0.50
C ASN A 59 18.13 13.40 0.03
N GLY A 60 17.87 13.18 -1.26
CA GLY A 60 16.54 13.26 -1.85
C GLY A 60 15.82 11.92 -1.73
N TYR A 61 14.51 11.96 -1.60
CA TYR A 61 13.65 10.79 -1.51
C TYR A 61 12.60 10.85 -2.61
N LYS A 62 12.33 9.72 -3.24
CA LYS A 62 11.21 9.57 -4.16
C LYS A 62 10.42 8.34 -3.74
N ILE A 63 9.14 8.55 -3.45
CA ILE A 63 8.22 7.50 -3.02
C ILE A 63 7.21 7.33 -4.13
N ASP A 64 7.22 6.16 -4.75
CA ASP A 64 6.32 5.77 -5.84
C ASP A 64 5.59 4.49 -5.43
N ASN A 65 4.60 4.08 -6.23
CA ASN A 65 3.89 2.82 -6.02
C ASN A 65 4.86 1.63 -6.03
N GLY A 66 5.05 1.03 -4.86
CA GLY A 66 5.85 -0.16 -4.63
C GLY A 66 7.35 0.11 -4.55
N GLN A 67 7.80 1.36 -4.47
CA GLN A 67 9.22 1.68 -4.47
C GLN A 67 9.55 2.94 -3.67
N VAL A 68 10.70 2.91 -2.99
CA VAL A 68 11.33 4.08 -2.37
C VAL A 68 12.74 4.19 -2.90
N CYS A 69 13.10 5.34 -3.46
CA CYS A 69 14.44 5.63 -3.94
C CYS A 69 15.07 6.76 -3.13
N VAL A 70 16.36 6.62 -2.83
CA VAL A 70 17.19 7.63 -2.18
C VAL A 70 18.20 8.16 -3.20
N LEU A 71 18.20 9.47 -3.43
CA LEU A 71 19.20 10.20 -4.20
C LEU A 71 20.26 10.74 -3.25
N PHE A 72 21.49 10.25 -3.39
CA PHE A 72 22.62 10.70 -2.58
C PHE A 72 23.28 11.98 -3.15
N PRO A 73 24.08 12.70 -2.36
CA PRO A 73 24.72 13.94 -2.80
C PRO A 73 25.69 13.74 -3.97
N ASP A 74 26.29 12.56 -4.09
CA ASP A 74 27.15 12.13 -5.20
C ASP A 74 26.38 11.80 -6.49
N LYS A 75 25.06 12.02 -6.50
CA LYS A 75 24.11 11.73 -7.59
C LYS A 75 23.85 10.25 -7.81
N SER A 76 24.39 9.35 -6.99
CA SER A 76 24.00 7.95 -7.01
C SER A 76 22.57 7.80 -6.47
N THR A 77 21.87 6.76 -6.93
CA THR A 77 20.53 6.43 -6.47
C THR A 77 20.48 4.98 -6.01
N ASP A 78 19.81 4.73 -4.89
CA ASP A 78 19.53 3.38 -4.42
C ASP A 78 18.03 3.24 -4.14
N CYS A 79 17.42 2.18 -4.68
CA CYS A 79 15.99 1.96 -4.63
C CYS A 79 15.68 0.63 -3.96
N VAL A 80 14.65 0.63 -3.12
CA VAL A 80 14.08 -0.57 -2.50
C VAL A 80 12.64 -0.75 -2.95
N SER A 81 12.24 -1.99 -3.20
CA SER A 81 10.84 -2.30 -3.50
C SER A 81 10.07 -2.49 -2.20
N VAL A 82 8.88 -1.91 -2.10
CA VAL A 82 8.00 -2.06 -0.94
C VAL A 82 6.81 -2.92 -1.30
N LYS A 83 6.64 -4.04 -0.61
CA LYS A 83 5.47 -4.90 -0.75
C LYS A 83 4.64 -4.88 0.53
N THR A 84 3.34 -5.08 0.38
CA THR A 84 2.40 -5.21 1.48
C THR A 84 1.34 -6.27 1.20
N ASP A 85 0.84 -6.89 2.26
CA ASP A 85 -0.37 -7.71 2.25
C ASP A 85 -1.59 -6.93 2.80
N GLY A 86 -1.43 -5.61 3.00
CA GLY A 86 -2.41 -4.72 3.61
C GLY A 86 -2.27 -4.59 5.14
N LYS A 87 -1.42 -5.40 5.77
CA LYS A 87 -1.13 -5.35 7.22
C LYS A 87 0.36 -5.27 7.52
N ASN A 88 1.16 -6.03 6.79
CA ASN A 88 2.60 -6.16 6.97
C ASN A 88 3.32 -5.56 5.76
N PHE A 89 4.39 -4.81 6.03
CA PHE A 89 5.23 -4.24 4.99
C PHE A 89 6.58 -4.94 4.91
N GLN A 90 7.11 -5.04 3.70
CA GLN A 90 8.44 -5.59 3.43
C GLN A 90 9.17 -4.67 2.46
N MET A 91 10.33 -4.17 2.88
CA MET A 91 11.31 -3.60 1.95
C MET A 91 12.15 -4.73 1.37
N ILE A 92 12.42 -4.63 0.07
CA ILE A 92 13.23 -5.57 -0.68
C ILE A 92 14.34 -4.77 -1.34
N ASP A 93 15.59 -5.00 -0.93
CA ASP A 93 16.73 -4.34 -1.53
C ASP A 93 17.04 -4.89 -2.94
N LYS A 94 17.97 -4.24 -3.64
CA LYS A 94 18.41 -4.65 -4.98
C LYS A 94 19.05 -6.04 -5.05
N LYS A 95 19.50 -6.60 -3.93
CA LYS A 95 20.07 -7.95 -3.81
C LYS A 95 18.99 -8.98 -3.45
N GLY A 96 17.74 -8.56 -3.25
CA GLY A 96 16.63 -9.39 -2.82
C GLY A 96 16.54 -9.59 -1.31
N GLY A 97 17.38 -8.92 -0.52
CA GLY A 97 17.30 -8.91 0.94
C GLY A 97 15.98 -8.31 1.40
N ARG A 98 15.33 -8.94 2.38
CA ARG A 98 13.97 -8.57 2.82
C ARG A 98 13.99 -8.12 4.27
N THR A 99 13.45 -6.93 4.52
CA THR A 99 13.32 -6.37 5.87
C THR A 99 11.86 -6.01 6.13
N LYS A 100 11.33 -6.47 7.26
CA LYS A 100 9.99 -6.09 7.72
C LYS A 100 10.06 -4.79 8.50
N PHE A 101 9.06 -3.93 8.35
CA PHE A 101 8.93 -2.67 9.07
C PHE A 101 7.45 -2.32 9.28
#